data_AF-A0A8I2YDP5-F1
#
_entry.id   AF-A0A8I2YDP5-F1
#
_cell.length_a   1.000
_cell.length_b   1.000
_cell.length_c   1.000
_cell.angle_alpha   90.00
_cell.angle_beta   90.00
_cell.angle_gamma   90.00
#
_symmetry.space_group_name_H-M   'P 1'
#
loop_
_entity.id
_entity.type
_entity.pdbx_description
1 polymer ?
#
loop_
_entity_poly.entity_id
_entity_poly.type
_entity_poly.pdbx_seq_one_letter_code
_entity_poly.pdbx_strand_id
1 'polypeptide(L)'
;MLSKVCDFASLAGDADRWLGKVITQYLSDKLQNYIRSSRSPLKGMIALFCGPTFEIEESRKDLETLMTRLKLTFILGFSANFVNPPMVADALGTFCISLYCKGMSLEEAIIEVFGGKREFLTKYPVVLMRRDSTTELISSQMMAYGALSHNPWGVPKPECPTCKTNVNVQAKIRKKGEKVSWRCGCGMVSEECSEMPSCVRKVAANWLNDFYWVDYPLPESPYRVTWRKKGLCERGN
;
A
#
# COMPACT_ATOMS: atom_id res chain seq x y z
N MET A 1 12.55 6.13 25.99
CA MET A 1 11.29 5.59 26.56
C MET A 1 10.50 4.95 25.42
N LEU A 2 10.87 3.75 24.96
CA LEU A 2 10.21 3.09 23.82
C LEU A 2 10.22 1.57 24.01
N SER A 3 9.00 1.03 24.07
CA SER A 3 8.58 -0.29 24.52
C SER A 3 9.01 -1.44 23.59
N LYS A 4 8.94 -2.65 24.17
CA LYS A 4 9.45 -3.93 23.67
C LYS A 4 8.37 -4.76 22.94
N VAL A 5 8.83 -5.34 21.82
CA VAL A 5 8.69 -6.72 21.29
C VAL A 5 7.56 -7.60 21.83
N CYS A 6 6.74 -8.16 20.94
CA CYS A 6 5.89 -9.34 21.17
C CYS A 6 6.75 -10.51 21.69
N ASP A 7 6.69 -11.06 22.92
CA ASP A 7 5.63 -11.25 23.91
C ASP A 7 4.79 -10.03 24.33
N PHE A 8 3.48 -10.20 24.44
CA PHE A 8 2.55 -9.14 24.87
C PHE A 8 2.91 -8.61 26.27
N ALA A 9 3.67 -7.51 26.37
CA ALA A 9 3.83 -6.76 27.62
C ALA A 9 4.21 -5.27 27.40
N SER A 10 3.20 -4.41 27.66
CA SER A 10 3.20 -3.15 28.44
C SER A 10 4.28 -2.08 28.24
N LEU A 11 3.85 -0.85 27.94
CA LEU A 11 3.99 0.34 28.80
C LEU A 11 3.51 1.61 28.05
N ALA A 12 2.27 2.06 28.28
CA ALA A 12 1.95 3.32 28.97
C ALA A 12 0.51 3.80 28.69
N GLY A 13 -0.32 3.78 29.74
CA GLY A 13 -1.37 4.76 30.00
C GLY A 13 -2.77 4.41 29.51
N ASP A 14 -3.05 4.62 28.22
CA ASP A 14 -4.41 4.59 27.69
C ASP A 14 -4.55 3.91 26.31
N ALA A 15 -3.48 3.89 25.51
CA ALA A 15 -3.46 3.20 24.22
C ALA A 15 -3.46 1.65 24.38
N ASP A 16 -2.90 1.16 25.50
CA ASP A 16 -2.83 -0.27 25.89
C ASP A 16 -4.23 -0.91 25.97
N ARG A 17 -5.24 -0.13 26.40
CA ARG A 17 -6.61 -0.63 26.52
C ARG A 17 -7.31 -0.77 25.18
N TRP A 18 -6.84 -0.09 24.14
CA TRP A 18 -7.52 -0.02 22.85
C TRP A 18 -6.88 -0.98 21.84
N LEU A 19 -5.54 -1.00 21.70
CA LEU A 19 -4.88 -1.90 20.74
C LEU A 19 -4.92 -3.38 21.18
N GLY A 20 -4.69 -3.65 22.47
CA GLY A 20 -4.86 -4.98 23.05
C GLY A 20 -6.32 -5.46 22.97
N LYS A 21 -7.30 -4.56 23.15
CA LYS A 21 -8.71 -4.89 22.89
C LYS A 21 -8.98 -5.13 21.42
N VAL A 22 -8.45 -4.35 20.49
CA VAL A 22 -8.64 -4.56 19.05
C VAL A 22 -8.08 -5.93 18.65
N ILE A 23 -6.84 -6.25 19.01
CA ILE A 23 -6.26 -7.55 18.67
C ILE A 23 -7.00 -8.70 19.37
N THR A 24 -7.40 -8.58 20.63
CA THR A 24 -8.16 -9.65 21.33
C THR A 24 -9.64 -9.73 20.94
N GLN A 25 -10.24 -8.62 20.51
CA GLN A 25 -11.61 -8.56 20.00
C GLN A 25 -11.70 -9.15 18.58
N TYR A 26 -10.64 -9.02 17.79
CA TYR A 26 -10.66 -9.42 16.37
C TYR A 26 -9.82 -10.67 16.06
N LEU A 27 -8.81 -11.01 16.86
CA LEU A 27 -8.10 -12.28 16.79
C LEU A 27 -8.51 -13.16 17.97
N SER A 28 -9.15 -14.29 17.67
CA SER A 28 -9.51 -15.28 18.70
C SER A 28 -8.30 -15.69 19.55
N ASP A 29 -8.52 -15.95 20.84
CA ASP A 29 -7.47 -16.45 21.75
C ASP A 29 -6.76 -17.69 21.20
N LYS A 30 -7.49 -18.55 20.47
CA LYS A 30 -6.94 -19.72 19.79
C LYS A 30 -5.89 -19.35 18.76
N LEU A 31 -6.16 -18.34 17.92
CA LEU A 31 -5.21 -17.88 16.92
C LEU A 31 -3.98 -17.24 17.56
N GLN A 32 -4.17 -16.45 18.62
CA GLN A 32 -3.05 -15.85 19.35
C GLN A 32 -2.15 -16.91 19.98
N ASN A 33 -2.74 -17.91 20.63
CA ASN A 33 -2.00 -19.04 21.21
C ASN A 33 -1.27 -19.84 20.13
N TYR A 34 -1.91 -20.07 18.98
CA TYR A 34 -1.27 -20.74 17.86
C TYR A 34 -0.06 -19.96 17.37
N ILE A 35 -0.20 -18.65 17.10
CA ILE A 35 0.91 -17.79 16.64
C ILE A 35 2.08 -17.83 17.63
N ARG A 36 1.80 -17.68 18.93
CA ARG A 36 2.82 -17.74 20.00
C ARG A 36 3.50 -19.10 20.09
N SER A 37 2.76 -20.18 19.89
CA SER A 37 3.31 -21.55 19.90
C SER A 37 4.01 -21.93 18.59
N SER A 38 3.76 -21.18 17.51
CA SER A 38 4.35 -21.46 16.21
C SER A 38 5.85 -21.22 16.27
N ARG A 39 6.63 -22.15 15.69
CA ARG A 39 8.07 -21.96 15.49
C ARG A 39 8.38 -21.14 14.24
N SER A 40 7.45 -20.31 13.80
CA SER A 40 7.65 -19.49 12.60
C SER A 40 8.85 -18.55 12.81
N PRO A 41 9.79 -18.48 11.86
CA PRO A 41 10.86 -17.49 11.93
C PRO A 41 10.35 -16.05 11.73
N LEU A 42 9.10 -15.89 11.27
CA LEU A 42 8.51 -14.59 10.96
C LEU A 42 8.05 -13.86 12.23
N LYS A 43 8.71 -12.75 12.52
CA LYS A 43 8.30 -11.80 13.56
C LYS A 43 7.66 -10.59 12.93
N GLY A 44 6.33 -10.50 13.03
CA GLY A 44 5.54 -9.45 12.40
C GLY A 44 5.02 -8.41 13.38
N MET A 45 4.74 -7.21 12.87
CA MET A 45 3.88 -6.24 13.53
C MET A 45 2.77 -5.80 12.58
N ILE A 46 1.55 -5.67 13.11
CA ILE A 46 0.43 -5.06 12.38
C ILE A 46 0.23 -3.65 12.94
N ALA A 47 0.32 -2.66 12.08
CA ALA A 47 0.28 -1.24 12.38
C ALA A 47 -1.08 -0.65 11.98
N LEU A 48 -1.85 -0.24 12.98
CA LEU A 48 -3.12 0.46 12.83
C LEU A 48 -2.96 1.90 13.30
N PHE A 49 -2.35 2.73 12.46
CA PHE A 49 -2.14 4.14 12.74
C PHE A 49 -3.26 5.00 12.17
N CYS A 50 -3.45 6.17 12.77
CA CYS A 50 -4.16 7.28 12.14
C CYS A 50 -3.11 8.23 11.56
N GLY A 51 -3.33 8.69 10.33
CA GLY A 51 -2.43 9.57 9.58
C GLY A 51 -1.53 8.83 8.59
N PRO A 52 -0.81 9.58 7.73
CA PRO A 52 0.03 9.02 6.68
C PRO A 52 1.40 8.57 7.24
N THR A 53 1.40 7.73 8.28
CA THR A 53 2.63 7.34 9.02
C THR A 53 3.69 6.71 8.12
N PHE A 54 3.27 5.95 7.11
CA PHE A 54 4.21 5.32 6.17
C PHE A 54 4.73 6.30 5.10
N GLU A 55 4.07 7.44 4.90
CA GLU A 55 4.45 8.47 3.93
C GLU A 55 5.43 9.47 4.52
N ILE A 56 5.24 9.82 5.80
CA ILE A 56 6.10 10.74 6.54
C ILE A 56 7.46 10.08 6.79
N GLU A 57 8.53 10.72 6.32
CA GLU A 57 9.88 10.15 6.35
C GLU A 57 10.36 9.86 7.78
N GLU A 58 10.15 10.78 8.73
CA GLU A 58 10.55 10.62 10.13
C GLU A 58 9.83 9.43 10.77
N SER A 59 8.52 9.31 10.55
CA SER A 59 7.72 8.20 11.07
C SER A 59 8.17 6.87 10.48
N ARG A 60 8.51 6.83 9.19
CA ARG A 60 9.04 5.62 8.54
C ARG A 60 10.41 5.23 9.10
N LYS A 61 11.31 6.18 9.35
CA LYS A 61 12.61 5.93 10.00
C LYS A 61 12.45 5.37 11.41
N ASP A 62 11.43 5.81 12.15
CA ASP A 62 11.10 5.25 13.46
C ASP A 62 10.63 3.79 13.34
N LEU A 63 9.81 3.47 12.34
CA LEU A 63 9.40 2.08 12.05
C LEU A 63 10.58 1.22 11.64
N GLU A 64 11.49 1.71 10.80
CA GLU A 64 12.72 1.00 10.40
C GLU A 64 13.63 0.71 11.60
N THR A 65 13.79 1.72 12.47
CA THR A 65 14.52 1.58 13.74
C THR A 65 13.86 0.53 14.64
N LEU A 66 12.53 0.51 14.70
CA LEU A 66 11.77 -0.48 15.46
C LEU A 66 11.97 -1.89 14.89
N MET A 67 11.87 -2.06 13.56
CA MET A 67 12.10 -3.35 12.91
C MET A 67 13.50 -3.89 13.22
N THR A 68 14.51 -3.02 13.18
CA THR A 68 15.89 -3.39 13.50
C THR A 68 16.04 -3.78 14.97
N ARG A 69 15.59 -2.90 15.88
CA ARG A 69 15.73 -3.09 17.33
C ARG A 69 14.99 -4.32 17.85
N LEU A 70 13.79 -4.57 17.35
CA LEU A 70 12.95 -5.68 17.78
C LEU A 70 13.14 -6.95 16.93
N LYS A 71 14.02 -6.89 15.92
CA LYS A 71 14.25 -7.97 14.93
C LYS A 71 12.95 -8.43 14.26
N LEU A 72 12.11 -7.47 13.84
CA LEU A 72 10.91 -7.76 13.06
C LEU A 72 11.31 -8.09 11.62
N THR A 73 10.66 -9.12 11.08
CA THR A 73 10.76 -9.48 9.67
C THR A 73 9.85 -8.61 8.80
N PHE A 74 8.71 -8.17 9.34
CA PHE A 74 7.78 -7.32 8.59
C PHE A 74 6.95 -6.39 9.49
N ILE A 75 6.47 -5.30 8.89
CA ILE A 75 5.38 -4.49 9.39
C ILE A 75 4.30 -4.45 8.29
N LEU A 76 3.06 -4.77 8.65
CA LEU A 76 1.91 -4.61 7.78
C LEU A 76 1.07 -3.42 8.27
N GLY A 77 0.72 -2.50 7.39
CA GLY A 77 -0.16 -1.38 7.71
C GLY A 77 -0.94 -0.93 6.48
N PHE A 78 -1.35 0.34 6.47
CA PHE A 78 -2.18 0.92 5.41
C PHE A 78 -1.68 2.33 5.10
N SER A 79 -1.82 2.76 3.84
CA SER A 79 -1.42 4.12 3.41
C SER A 79 -2.49 5.18 3.67
N ALA A 80 -3.68 4.79 4.11
CA ALA A 80 -4.78 5.72 4.32
C ALA A 80 -4.53 6.63 5.53
N ASN A 81 -4.91 7.91 5.40
CA ASN A 81 -4.88 8.89 6.49
C ASN A 81 -5.73 8.50 7.71
N PHE A 82 -6.70 7.61 7.53
CA PHE A 82 -7.51 7.09 8.62
C PHE A 82 -7.87 5.66 8.29
N VAL A 83 -7.67 4.74 9.22
CA VAL A 83 -8.09 3.35 9.10
C VAL A 83 -9.17 3.09 10.13
N ASN A 84 -10.34 2.64 9.69
CA ASN A 84 -11.41 2.23 10.60
C ASN A 84 -11.14 0.76 11.03
N PRO A 85 -10.74 0.49 12.29
CA PRO A 85 -10.30 -0.86 12.69
C PRO A 85 -11.32 -1.97 12.44
N PRO A 86 -12.63 -1.80 12.77
CA PRO A 86 -13.68 -2.74 12.37
C PRO A 86 -13.68 -3.15 10.88
N MET A 87 -13.32 -2.24 9.97
CA MET A 87 -13.33 -2.51 8.54
C MET A 87 -12.19 -3.41 8.07
N VAL A 88 -11.07 -3.40 8.81
CA VAL A 88 -9.84 -4.12 8.44
C VAL A 88 -9.61 -5.36 9.29
N ALA A 89 -10.26 -5.44 10.45
CA ALA A 89 -10.09 -6.49 11.46
C ALA A 89 -10.19 -7.92 10.91
N ASP A 90 -11.28 -8.24 10.21
CA ASP A 90 -11.52 -9.58 9.65
C ASP A 90 -10.44 -9.96 8.61
N ALA A 91 -10.06 -8.99 7.78
CA ALA A 91 -8.99 -9.18 6.82
C ALA A 91 -7.65 -9.45 7.52
N LEU A 92 -7.32 -8.71 8.57
CA LEU A 92 -6.10 -8.92 9.36
C LEU A 92 -6.09 -10.30 10.05
N GLY A 93 -7.23 -10.75 10.57
CA GLY A 93 -7.36 -12.10 11.12
C GLY A 93 -7.11 -13.18 10.08
N THR A 94 -7.70 -13.03 8.90
CA THR A 94 -7.50 -13.95 7.78
C THR A 94 -6.04 -13.93 7.30
N PHE A 95 -5.40 -12.75 7.27
CA PHE A 95 -3.98 -12.60 6.95
C PHE A 95 -3.10 -13.37 7.94
N CYS A 96 -3.35 -13.24 9.24
CA CYS A 96 -2.62 -13.99 10.26
C CYS A 96 -2.80 -15.51 10.08
N ILE A 97 -4.01 -15.98 9.75
CA ILE A 97 -4.27 -17.40 9.50
C ILE A 97 -3.50 -17.87 8.25
N SER A 98 -3.58 -17.12 7.15
CA SER A 98 -2.85 -17.45 5.91
C SER A 98 -1.34 -17.50 6.12
N LEU A 99 -0.79 -16.52 6.84
CA LEU A 99 0.63 -16.45 7.11
C LEU A 99 1.12 -17.54 8.06
N TYR A 100 0.51 -17.65 9.25
CA TYR A 100 1.03 -18.49 10.32
C TYR A 100 0.50 -19.92 10.29
N CYS A 101 -0.77 -20.12 9.91
CA CYS A 101 -1.40 -21.45 9.91
C CYS A 101 -1.25 -22.16 8.57
N LYS A 102 -1.39 -21.44 7.44
CA LYS A 102 -1.23 -22.02 6.10
C LYS A 102 0.22 -22.00 5.59
N GLY A 103 1.10 -21.24 6.25
CA GLY A 103 2.52 -21.14 5.85
C GLY A 103 2.75 -20.43 4.52
N MET A 104 1.81 -19.56 4.10
CA MET A 104 1.98 -18.74 2.90
C MET A 104 3.10 -17.72 3.09
N SER A 105 3.72 -17.27 2.01
CA SER A 105 4.58 -16.08 2.06
C SER A 105 3.78 -14.82 2.38
N LEU A 106 4.47 -13.75 2.79
CA LEU A 106 3.82 -12.46 3.11
C LEU A 106 3.01 -11.91 1.93
N GLU A 107 3.57 -11.96 0.72
CA GLU A 107 2.90 -11.46 -0.48
C GLU A 107 1.69 -12.33 -0.85
N GLU A 108 1.83 -13.66 -0.80
CA GLU A 108 0.71 -14.58 -1.04
C GLU A 108 -0.41 -14.38 -0.02
N ALA A 109 -0.09 -14.22 1.26
CA ALA A 109 -1.09 -13.98 2.30
C ALA A 109 -1.81 -12.63 2.10
N ILE A 110 -1.10 -11.59 1.64
CA ILE A 110 -1.74 -10.30 1.29
C ILE A 110 -2.63 -10.46 0.06
N ILE A 111 -2.16 -11.15 -0.98
CA ILE A 111 -2.91 -11.39 -2.22
C ILE A 111 -4.18 -12.21 -1.94
N GLU A 112 -4.09 -13.27 -1.14
CA GLU A 112 -5.23 -14.10 -0.74
C GLU A 112 -6.32 -13.28 -0.03
N VAL A 113 -5.91 -12.36 0.85
CA VAL A 113 -6.83 -11.65 1.74
C VAL A 113 -7.40 -10.38 1.11
N PHE A 114 -6.57 -9.64 0.40
CA PHE A 114 -6.90 -8.32 -0.14
C PHE A 114 -7.09 -8.34 -1.65
N GLY A 115 -6.63 -9.38 -2.34
CA GLY A 115 -6.92 -9.61 -3.75
C GLY A 115 -8.42 -9.67 -4.01
N GLY A 116 -8.86 -8.99 -5.06
CA GLY A 116 -10.27 -8.90 -5.42
C GLY A 116 -11.08 -7.88 -4.61
N LYS A 117 -10.56 -7.39 -3.48
CA LYS A 117 -11.22 -6.36 -2.65
C LYS A 117 -10.95 -4.95 -3.19
N ARG A 118 -11.44 -4.68 -4.41
CA ARG A 118 -11.19 -3.43 -5.16
C ARG A 118 -11.55 -2.18 -4.35
N GLU A 119 -12.75 -2.14 -3.80
CA GLU A 119 -13.24 -1.00 -3.03
C GLU A 119 -12.42 -0.78 -1.75
N PHE A 120 -12.00 -1.87 -1.11
CA PHE A 120 -11.16 -1.85 0.07
C PHE A 120 -9.79 -1.24 -0.26
N LEU A 121 -9.08 -1.79 -1.25
CA LEU A 121 -7.75 -1.31 -1.63
C LEU A 121 -7.76 0.06 -2.31
N THR A 122 -8.91 0.56 -2.75
CA THR A 122 -9.07 1.95 -3.17
C THR A 122 -9.02 2.92 -1.98
N LYS A 123 -9.56 2.49 -0.83
CA LYS A 123 -9.66 3.33 0.39
C LYS A 123 -8.51 3.10 1.36
N TYR A 124 -8.06 1.84 1.47
CA TYR A 124 -7.07 1.36 2.42
C TYR A 124 -6.04 0.48 1.69
N PRO A 125 -5.20 1.05 0.79
CA PRO A 125 -4.11 0.28 0.22
C PRO A 125 -3.21 -0.27 1.33
N VAL A 126 -2.80 -1.54 1.18
CA VAL A 126 -2.04 -2.26 2.22
C VAL A 126 -0.56 -2.00 2.01
N VAL A 127 0.13 -1.53 3.05
CA VAL A 127 1.58 -1.29 3.02
C VAL A 127 2.29 -2.44 3.74
N LEU A 128 3.28 -3.02 3.09
CA LEU A 128 4.18 -4.02 3.64
C LEU A 128 5.59 -3.45 3.68
N MET A 129 6.11 -3.23 4.89
CA MET A 129 7.54 -3.06 5.12
C MET A 129 8.14 -4.44 5.43
N ARG A 130 9.20 -4.81 4.72
CA ARG A 130 9.89 -6.09 4.90
C ARG A 130 11.36 -5.84 5.15
N ARG A 131 11.93 -6.57 6.11
CA ARG A 131 13.37 -6.67 6.29
C ARG A 131 13.88 -7.90 5.58
N ASP A 132 14.84 -7.73 4.68
CA ASP A 132 15.52 -8.83 4.04
C ASP A 132 16.40 -9.57 5.05
N SER A 133 16.31 -10.90 5.07
CA SER A 133 17.02 -11.72 6.07
C SER A 133 18.53 -11.83 5.81
N THR A 134 18.98 -11.50 4.61
CA THR A 134 20.37 -11.67 4.19
C THR A 134 21.12 -10.35 4.21
N THR A 135 20.50 -9.30 3.65
CA THR A 135 21.09 -7.97 3.52
C THR A 135 20.71 -7.03 4.66
N GLU A 136 19.72 -7.41 5.48
CA GLU A 136 19.12 -6.57 6.53
C GLU A 136 18.49 -5.27 5.99
N LEU A 137 18.43 -5.09 4.67
CA LEU A 137 17.79 -3.95 4.04
C LEU A 137 16.29 -3.99 4.28
N ILE A 138 15.72 -2.83 4.63
CA ILE A 138 14.29 -2.65 4.79
C ILE A 138 13.74 -2.03 3.51
N SER A 139 12.78 -2.71 2.90
CA SER A 139 12.03 -2.20 1.76
C SER A 139 10.56 -2.08 2.12
N SER A 140 9.86 -1.21 1.39
CA SER A 140 8.45 -0.95 1.62
C SER A 140 7.71 -0.89 0.30
N GLN A 141 6.61 -1.62 0.22
CA GLN A 141 5.75 -1.67 -0.95
C GLN A 141 4.28 -1.67 -0.53
N MET A 142 3.43 -1.16 -1.40
CA MET A 142 2.00 -1.06 -1.21
C MET A 142 1.28 -1.92 -2.23
N MET A 143 0.31 -2.72 -1.79
CA MET A 143 -0.66 -3.34 -2.69
C MET A 143 -1.77 -2.34 -2.97
N ALA A 144 -1.97 -1.99 -4.23
CA ALA A 144 -2.98 -1.03 -4.66
C ALA A 144 -3.86 -1.60 -5.77
N TYR A 145 -5.12 -1.16 -5.78
CA TYR A 145 -6.03 -1.35 -6.91
C TYR A 145 -5.96 -0.14 -7.83
N GLY A 146 -5.93 -0.39 -9.14
CA GLY A 146 -5.62 0.65 -10.12
C GLY A 146 -6.26 0.49 -11.48
N ALA A 147 -7.56 0.72 -11.60
CA ALA A 147 -8.23 0.73 -12.89
C ALA A 147 -7.62 1.79 -13.84
N LEU A 148 -7.20 1.36 -15.04
CA LEU A 148 -6.57 2.24 -16.04
C LEU A 148 -7.41 3.47 -16.42
N SER A 149 -8.73 3.40 -16.31
CA SER A 149 -9.66 4.49 -16.63
C SER A 149 -9.86 5.48 -15.49
N HIS A 150 -9.31 5.23 -14.30
CA HIS A 150 -9.50 6.08 -13.14
C HIS A 150 -8.20 6.40 -12.40
N ASN A 151 -7.51 5.38 -11.88
CA ASN A 151 -6.28 5.52 -11.11
C ASN A 151 -5.24 4.53 -11.67
N PRO A 152 -4.61 4.85 -12.81
CA PRO A 152 -3.78 3.89 -13.54
C PRO A 152 -2.69 3.31 -12.66
N TRP A 153 -2.66 1.99 -12.58
CA TRP A 153 -1.63 1.24 -11.86
C TRP A 153 -1.59 1.49 -10.34
N GLY A 154 -2.67 2.05 -9.79
CA GLY A 154 -2.80 2.30 -8.35
C GLY A 154 -2.04 3.54 -7.88
N VAL A 155 -1.55 4.36 -8.82
CA VAL A 155 -0.74 5.55 -8.56
C VAL A 155 -1.60 6.80 -8.75
N PRO A 156 -1.56 7.78 -7.82
CA PRO A 156 -2.29 9.04 -7.94
C PRO A 156 -1.94 9.78 -9.23
N LYS A 157 -2.96 10.29 -9.92
CA LYS A 157 -2.80 11.03 -11.19
C LYS A 157 -1.79 12.17 -11.05
N PRO A 158 -1.04 12.50 -12.12
CA PRO A 158 -0.14 13.64 -12.12
C PRO A 158 -0.95 14.93 -11.95
N GLU A 159 -0.39 15.91 -11.25
CA GLU A 159 -0.97 17.24 -11.18
C GLU A 159 -0.86 17.95 -12.53
N CYS A 160 -1.90 18.71 -12.87
CA CYS A 160 -1.80 19.62 -14.00
C CYS A 160 -0.93 20.83 -13.63
N PRO A 161 0.04 21.24 -14.47
CA PRO A 161 0.93 22.36 -14.14
C PRO A 161 0.20 23.71 -14.00
N THR A 162 -0.98 23.86 -14.63
CA THR A 162 -1.74 25.11 -14.63
C THR A 162 -2.83 25.15 -13.55
N CYS A 163 -3.72 24.15 -13.57
CA CYS A 163 -4.93 24.12 -12.73
C CYS A 163 -4.71 23.36 -11.41
N LYS A 164 -3.60 22.60 -11.29
CA LYS A 164 -3.25 21.70 -10.18
C LYS A 164 -4.28 20.60 -9.83
N THR A 165 -5.40 20.56 -10.54
CA THR A 165 -6.58 19.75 -10.22
C THR A 165 -7.20 19.13 -11.49
N ASN A 166 -8.29 18.37 -11.36
CA ASN A 166 -9.18 17.99 -12.47
C ASN A 166 -8.53 17.26 -13.67
N VAL A 167 -7.51 16.43 -13.39
CA VAL A 167 -6.90 15.60 -14.42
C VAL A 167 -7.76 14.36 -14.67
N ASN A 168 -8.19 14.22 -15.92
CA ASN A 168 -8.87 13.05 -16.44
C ASN A 168 -7.87 12.16 -17.18
N VAL A 169 -8.09 10.85 -17.10
CA VAL A 169 -7.28 9.87 -17.80
C VAL A 169 -8.00 9.38 -19.05
N GLN A 170 -7.24 9.18 -20.11
CA GLN A 170 -7.66 8.53 -21.33
C GLN A 170 -6.78 7.30 -21.54
N ALA A 171 -7.31 6.13 -21.18
CA ALA A 171 -6.61 4.86 -21.33
C ALA A 171 -6.62 4.41 -22.79
N LYS A 172 -5.48 3.91 -23.28
CA LYS A 172 -5.32 3.29 -24.59
C LYS A 172 -4.54 1.98 -24.41
N ILE A 173 -5.22 0.86 -24.58
CA ILE A 173 -4.57 -0.46 -24.62
C ILE A 173 -3.94 -0.63 -26.01
N ARG A 174 -2.63 -0.86 -26.09
CA ARG A 174 -1.91 -1.10 -27.35
C ARG A 174 -1.21 -2.46 -27.31
N LYS A 175 -0.81 -2.97 -28.48
CA LYS A 175 -0.02 -4.23 -28.60
C LYS A 175 1.27 -4.23 -27.77
N LYS A 176 1.85 -3.05 -27.47
CA LYS A 176 3.06 -2.87 -26.67
C LYS A 176 2.79 -2.64 -25.17
N GLY A 177 1.57 -2.86 -24.70
CA GLY A 177 1.18 -2.66 -23.30
C GLY A 177 0.16 -1.54 -23.09
N GLU A 178 -0.14 -1.29 -21.82
CA GLU A 178 -1.08 -0.29 -21.36
C GLU A 178 -0.43 1.10 -21.42
N LYS A 179 -1.10 2.05 -22.08
CA LYS A 179 -0.66 3.45 -22.12
C LYS A 179 -1.80 4.36 -21.71
N VAL A 180 -1.48 5.46 -21.04
CA VAL A 180 -2.47 6.45 -20.60
C VAL A 180 -2.09 7.85 -21.06
N SER A 181 -3.05 8.65 -21.47
CA SER A 181 -2.86 10.08 -21.72
C SER A 181 -3.70 10.91 -20.75
N TRP A 182 -3.22 12.10 -20.43
CA TRP A 182 -3.79 12.95 -19.39
C TRP A 182 -4.43 14.20 -19.99
N ARG A 183 -5.55 14.65 -19.43
CA ARG A 183 -6.25 15.88 -19.85
C ARG A 183 -6.80 16.62 -18.63
N CYS A 184 -6.39 17.87 -18.38
CA CYS A 184 -7.10 18.75 -17.43
C CYS A 184 -8.26 19.48 -18.15
N GLY A 185 -9.32 19.77 -17.40
CA GLY A 185 -10.42 20.64 -17.84
C GLY A 185 -9.97 22.05 -18.29
N CYS A 186 -8.81 22.54 -17.83
CA CYS A 186 -8.24 23.82 -18.27
C CYS A 186 -7.62 23.80 -19.68
N GLY A 187 -7.69 22.66 -20.38
CA GLY A 187 -7.17 22.50 -21.75
C GLY A 187 -5.74 21.99 -21.84
N MET A 188 -5.06 21.73 -20.72
CA MET A 188 -3.76 21.04 -20.73
C MET A 188 -3.94 19.56 -21.06
N VAL A 189 -3.08 19.05 -21.93
CA VAL A 189 -3.04 17.63 -22.33
C VAL A 189 -1.62 17.10 -22.28
N SER A 190 -1.45 15.81 -22.02
CA SER A 190 -0.14 15.18 -22.16
C SER A 190 0.26 15.12 -23.64
N GLU A 191 1.53 15.42 -23.93
CA GLU A 191 2.09 15.32 -25.29
C GLU A 191 2.18 13.87 -25.73
N GLU A 192 2.65 13.03 -24.81
CA GLU A 192 2.83 11.60 -25.00
C GLU A 192 1.88 10.80 -24.11
N CYS A 193 1.76 9.51 -24.41
CA CYS A 193 1.08 8.60 -23.49
C CYS A 193 2.12 8.05 -22.49
N SER A 194 1.82 8.17 -21.21
CA SER A 194 2.62 7.57 -20.14
C SER A 194 2.50 6.05 -20.17
N GLU A 195 3.61 5.39 -19.84
CA GLU A 195 3.71 3.95 -19.59
C GLU A 195 3.64 3.68 -18.08
N MET A 196 3.52 2.41 -17.70
CA MET A 196 3.52 1.99 -16.30
C MET A 196 4.83 2.43 -15.63
N PRO A 197 4.79 3.17 -14.51
CA PRO A 197 6.00 3.58 -13.80
C PRO A 197 6.87 2.39 -13.39
N SER A 198 8.18 2.58 -13.34
CA SER A 198 9.13 1.53 -12.94
C SER A 198 8.99 1.10 -11.47
N CYS A 199 8.44 1.97 -10.63
CA CYS A 199 8.11 1.67 -9.24
C CYS A 199 6.84 0.80 -9.09
N VAL A 200 6.21 0.40 -10.20
CA VAL A 200 4.97 -0.38 -10.21
C VAL A 200 5.21 -1.73 -10.88
N ARG A 201 4.69 -2.78 -10.25
CA ARG A 201 4.74 -4.17 -10.72
C ARG A 201 3.35 -4.77 -10.65
N LYS A 202 2.92 -5.50 -11.69
CA LYS A 202 1.66 -6.25 -11.64
C LYS A 202 1.74 -7.36 -10.60
N VAL A 203 0.65 -7.58 -9.88
CA VAL A 203 0.52 -8.73 -8.98
C VAL A 203 0.58 -10.03 -9.81
N ALA A 204 1.39 -10.99 -9.37
CA ALA A 204 1.64 -12.26 -10.08
C ALA A 204 0.49 -13.28 -9.97
N ALA A 205 -0.76 -12.80 -9.96
CA ALA A 205 -1.96 -13.61 -9.94
C ALA A 205 -2.85 -13.23 -11.14
N ASN A 206 -3.00 -14.15 -12.09
CA ASN A 206 -3.66 -13.87 -13.38
C ASN A 206 -5.13 -13.41 -13.27
N TRP A 207 -5.78 -13.68 -12.14
CA TRP A 207 -7.15 -13.24 -11.87
C TRP A 207 -7.23 -11.81 -11.31
N LEU A 208 -6.08 -11.17 -11.01
CA LEU A 208 -5.95 -9.83 -10.43
C LEU A 208 -5.36 -8.81 -11.43
N ASN A 209 -6.02 -8.64 -12.59
CA ASN A 209 -5.49 -7.83 -13.69
C ASN A 209 -5.25 -6.33 -13.39
N ASP A 210 -5.97 -5.77 -12.40
CA ASP A 210 -5.91 -4.35 -12.01
C ASP A 210 -5.28 -4.14 -10.63
N PHE A 211 -4.47 -5.08 -10.15
CA PHE A 211 -3.79 -4.99 -8.86
C PHE A 211 -2.28 -4.95 -9.03
N TYR A 212 -1.65 -4.11 -8.23
CA TYR A 212 -0.26 -3.74 -8.39
C TYR A 212 0.47 -3.69 -7.06
N TRP A 213 1.73 -4.10 -7.08
CA TRP A 213 2.72 -3.74 -6.07
C TRP A 213 3.38 -2.44 -6.48
N VAL A 214 3.42 -1.48 -5.56
CA VAL A 214 3.95 -0.15 -5.80
C VAL A 214 4.99 0.16 -4.73
N ASP A 215 6.17 0.66 -5.09
CA ASP A 215 7.15 1.09 -4.10
C ASP A 215 6.55 2.19 -3.21
N TYR A 216 6.84 2.13 -1.90
CA TYR A 216 6.21 3.03 -0.93
C TYR A 216 7.23 3.58 0.09
N PRO A 217 7.30 4.90 0.34
CA PRO A 217 6.45 5.94 -0.22
C PRO A 217 6.62 6.11 -1.72
N LEU A 218 5.58 6.62 -2.37
CA LEU A 218 5.61 6.90 -3.80
C LEU A 218 6.70 7.94 -4.10
N PRO A 219 7.45 7.81 -5.22
CA PRO A 219 8.29 8.90 -5.67
C PRO A 219 7.45 10.13 -5.99
N GLU A 220 7.98 11.34 -5.78
CA GLU A 220 7.26 12.61 -5.97
C GLU A 220 6.65 12.76 -7.38
N SER A 221 7.30 12.19 -8.39
CA SER A 221 6.85 12.21 -9.78
C SER A 221 6.91 10.81 -10.38
N PRO A 222 5.91 9.95 -10.09
CA PRO A 222 5.92 8.57 -10.58
C PRO A 222 5.70 8.52 -12.09
N TYR A 223 5.05 9.54 -12.65
CA TYR A 223 4.86 9.68 -14.09
C TYR A 223 5.86 10.66 -14.69
N ARG A 224 6.41 10.29 -15.85
CA ARG A 224 7.05 11.24 -16.76
C ARG A 224 5.98 11.80 -17.69
N VAL A 225 5.54 13.04 -17.45
CA VAL A 225 4.50 13.70 -18.25
C VAL A 225 4.99 15.05 -18.74
N THR A 226 5.10 15.19 -20.06
CA THR A 226 5.22 16.48 -20.70
C THR A 226 3.82 16.99 -21.02
N TRP A 227 3.53 18.21 -20.56
CA TRP A 227 2.22 18.84 -20.73
C TRP A 227 2.28 19.93 -21.79
N ARG A 228 1.24 20.03 -22.61
CA ARG A 228 1.03 21.16 -23.53
C ARG A 228 -0.38 21.71 -23.42
N LYS A 229 -0.53 22.99 -23.74
CA LYS A 229 -1.85 23.59 -23.94
C LYS A 229 -2.40 23.02 -25.24
N LYS A 230 -3.60 22.45 -25.21
CA LYS A 230 -4.29 22.07 -26.44
C LYS A 230 -4.46 23.35 -27.26
N GLY A 231 -3.73 23.45 -28.36
CA GLY A 231 -3.92 24.55 -29.30
C GLY A 231 -5.41 24.64 -29.60
N LEU A 232 -5.99 25.84 -29.45
CA LEU A 232 -7.15 26.17 -30.26
C LEU A 232 -6.67 25.84 -31.67
N CYS A 233 -7.24 24.81 -32.31
CA CYS A 233 -7.04 24.68 -33.75
C CYS A 233 -7.34 26.07 -34.29
N GLU A 234 -6.32 26.73 -34.82
CA GLU A 234 -6.47 27.87 -35.68
C GLU A 234 -7.41 27.38 -36.77
N ARG A 235 -8.72 27.64 -36.56
CA ARG A 235 -9.67 27.57 -37.65
C ARG A 235 -9.19 28.70 -38.54
N GLY A 236 -8.50 28.31 -39.61
CA GLY A 236 -8.04 29.25 -40.63
C GLY A 236 -9.21 30.16 -40.97
N ASN A 237 -8.96 31.46 -40.81
CA ASN A 237 -9.67 32.46 -41.57
C ASN A 237 -9.12 32.44 -43.00
#